data_AF-G9Y4C7-F1
#
_entry.id   AF-G9Y4C7-F1
#
_cell.length_a   1.000
_cell.length_b   1.000
_cell.length_c   1.000
_cell.angle_alpha   90.00
_cell.angle_beta   90.00
_cell.angle_gamma   90.00
#
_symmetry.space_group_name_H-M   'P 1'
#
loop_
_entity.id
_entity.type
_entity.pdbx_description
1 polymer ?
#
loop_
_entity_poly.entity_id
_entity_poly.type
_entity_poly.pdbx_seq_one_letter_code
_entity_poly.pdbx_strand_id
1 'polypeptide(L)'
;MKLSSNDNCVVVLTRKDVTVNFNEENEITFKANHMMLISCENNVIDFSELEPSAVLHLNRDVIKDYIHFLKKDISQVSPNLRSVPCFMVEWCQTPHIFQEAARLSQETLTSEVDLERGRCLAFTVLSIFLNNNSLIPFLIREVRSNLSANVYNIIQSNMHKEWSLTSVASCLCLSPSSLKKS
;
A
#
# COMPACT_ATOMS: atom_id res chain seq x y z
N MET A 1 9.78 4.96 17.86
CA MET A 1 8.70 5.82 17.33
C MET A 1 7.74 4.93 16.59
N LYS A 2 6.48 4.90 17.02
CA LYS A 2 5.47 4.02 16.43
C LYS A 2 4.94 4.59 15.13
N LEU A 3 4.97 3.82 14.06
CA LEU A 3 4.28 4.15 12.83
C LEU A 3 2.79 3.88 13.02
N SER A 4 1.97 4.93 12.99
CA SER A 4 0.52 4.82 12.96
C SER A 4 0.02 5.32 11.60
N SER A 5 -0.56 4.42 10.82
CA SER A 5 -1.19 4.74 9.54
C SER A 5 -2.60 4.18 9.53
N ASN A 6 -3.57 5.01 9.13
CA ASN A 6 -4.92 4.56 8.83
C ASN A 6 -5.00 3.96 7.41
N ASP A 7 -3.98 4.19 6.59
CA ASP A 7 -3.83 3.60 5.26
C ASP A 7 -3.22 2.20 5.32
N ASN A 8 -3.60 1.37 4.36
CA ASN A 8 -3.24 -0.03 4.24
C ASN A 8 -1.73 -0.28 4.26
N CYS A 9 -0.98 0.53 3.52
CA CYS A 9 0.46 0.41 3.46
C CYS A 9 1.13 1.78 3.33
N VAL A 10 2.41 1.82 3.68
CA VAL A 10 3.24 3.02 3.54
C VAL A 10 4.53 2.68 2.82
N VAL A 11 5.15 3.71 2.24
CA VAL A 11 6.56 3.65 1.83
C VAL A 11 7.36 4.59 2.72
N VAL A 12 8.42 4.08 3.33
CA VAL A 12 9.32 4.86 4.19
C VAL A 12 10.68 5.02 3.52
N LEU A 13 11.20 6.24 3.42
CA LEU A 13 12.56 6.52 2.95
C LEU A 13 13.50 6.75 4.13
N THR A 14 14.52 5.91 4.28
CA THR A 14 15.53 6.09 5.32
C THR A 14 16.58 7.14 4.91
N ARG A 15 16.86 8.11 5.80
CA ARG A 15 17.95 9.09 5.59
C ARG A 15 19.29 8.63 6.14
N LYS A 16 19.25 7.75 7.14
CA LYS A 16 20.38 7.11 7.79
C LYS A 16 20.05 5.65 8.07
N ASP A 17 20.98 4.89 8.63
CA ASP A 17 20.69 3.55 9.10
C ASP A 17 19.65 3.64 10.23
N VAL A 18 18.53 2.93 10.06
CA VAL A 18 17.41 2.94 11.00
C VAL A 18 17.07 1.51 11.36
N THR A 19 16.81 1.30 12.63
CA THR A 19 16.37 0.00 13.13
C THR A 19 14.87 0.00 13.26
N VAL A 20 14.22 -1.06 12.77
CA VAL A 20 12.76 -1.20 12.80
C VAL A 20 12.40 -2.52 13.45
N ASN A 21 11.49 -2.47 14.40
CA ASN A 21 10.92 -3.63 15.05
C ASN A 21 9.52 -3.89 14.50
N PHE A 22 9.27 -5.14 14.10
CA PHE A 22 7.96 -5.62 13.71
C PHE A 22 7.40 -6.55 14.81
N ASN A 23 6.30 -6.14 15.44
CA ASN A 23 5.56 -6.90 16.46
C ASN A 23 6.41 -7.35 17.66
N GLU A 24 7.37 -6.54 18.09
CA GLU A 24 8.24 -6.75 19.26
C GLU A 24 9.18 -7.97 19.20
N GLU A 25 9.11 -8.80 18.15
CA GLU A 25 9.88 -10.04 18.05
C GLU A 25 11.08 -9.96 17.09
N ASN A 26 11.04 -9.05 16.11
CA ASN A 26 12.04 -9.01 15.04
C ASN A 26 12.57 -7.60 14.80
N GLU A 27 13.81 -7.36 15.24
CA GLU A 27 14.54 -6.12 15.01
C GLU A 27 15.39 -6.24 13.73
N ILE A 28 15.18 -5.32 12.78
CA ILE A 28 15.86 -5.32 11.47
C ILE A 28 16.48 -3.94 11.24
N THR A 29 17.75 -3.91 10.86
CA THR A 29 18.43 -2.66 10.48
C THR A 29 18.35 -2.43 8.98
N PHE A 30 17.79 -1.30 8.59
CA PHE A 30 17.72 -0.85 7.21
C PHE A 30 18.75 0.22 6.95
N LYS A 31 19.40 0.14 5.80
CA LYS A 31 20.45 1.08 5.40
C LYS A 31 19.87 2.42 5.00
N ALA A 32 20.68 3.47 5.14
CA ALA A 32 20.39 4.79 4.59
C ALA A 32 20.06 4.73 3.08
N ASN A 33 19.25 5.68 2.61
CA ASN A 33 18.83 5.83 1.22
C ASN A 33 18.12 4.60 0.63
N HIS A 34 17.35 3.89 1.46
CA HIS A 34 16.50 2.79 1.02
C HIS A 34 15.03 3.15 1.26
N MET A 35 14.16 2.68 0.37
CA MET A 35 12.72 2.73 0.56
C MET A 35 12.21 1.39 1.05
N MET A 36 11.30 1.45 2.00
CA MET A 36 10.65 0.31 2.58
C MET A 36 9.17 0.40 2.28
N LEU A 37 8.64 -0.50 1.44
CA LEU A 37 7.19 -0.65 1.29
C LEU A 37 6.71 -1.62 2.37
N ILE A 38 5.80 -1.18 3.25
CA ILE A 38 5.44 -1.88 4.48
C ILE A 38 3.92 -1.98 4.60
N SER A 39 3.42 -3.18 4.94
CA SER A 39 2.02 -3.40 5.27
C SER A 39 1.76 -2.99 6.73
N CYS A 40 0.85 -2.05 6.92
CA CYS A 40 0.49 -1.54 8.24
C CYS A 40 -0.58 -2.40 8.92
N GLU A 41 -1.28 -3.25 8.16
CA GLU A 41 -2.39 -4.02 8.70
C GLU A 41 -1.91 -5.11 9.65
N ASN A 42 -2.44 -5.08 10.88
CA ASN A 42 -2.13 -6.01 11.97
C ASN A 42 -0.65 -6.04 12.40
N ASN A 43 0.16 -5.04 12.01
CA ASN A 43 1.55 -4.91 12.42
C ASN A 43 1.74 -3.70 13.33
N VAL A 44 2.36 -3.91 14.50
CA VAL A 44 2.95 -2.84 15.30
C VAL A 44 4.37 -2.64 14.80
N ILE A 45 4.63 -1.46 14.23
CA ILE A 45 5.90 -1.15 13.59
C ILE A 45 6.55 0.01 14.31
N ASP A 46 7.72 -0.24 14.89
CA ASP A 46 8.46 0.75 15.67
C ASP A 46 9.81 1.04 15.03
N PHE A 47 10.02 2.30 14.68
CA PHE A 47 11.29 2.79 14.14
C PHE A 47 12.14 3.39 15.25
N SER A 48 13.45 3.16 15.23
CA SER A 48 14.40 3.86 16.10
C SER A 48 14.35 5.38 15.85
N GLU A 49 14.14 5.77 14.58
CA GLU A 49 13.93 7.14 14.16
C GLU A 49 13.06 7.21 12.90
N LEU A 50 12.06 8.09 12.90
CA LEU A 50 11.18 8.29 11.76
C LEU A 50 10.72 9.75 11.70
N GLU A 51 11.03 10.43 10.61
CA GLU A 51 10.47 11.75 10.32
C GLU A 51 9.16 11.61 9.55
N PRO A 52 8.11 12.39 9.83
CA PRO A 52 6.87 12.35 9.05
C PRO A 52 7.10 12.58 7.55
N SER A 53 8.01 13.51 7.18
CA SER A 53 8.37 13.78 5.77
C SER A 53 9.00 12.59 5.04
N ALA A 54 9.41 11.56 5.76
CA ALA A 54 9.99 10.34 5.23
C ALA A 54 8.94 9.24 4.97
N VAL A 55 7.65 9.53 5.18
CA VAL A 55 6.56 8.55 5.05
C VAL A 55 5.59 8.97 3.94
N LEU A 56 5.48 8.12 2.93
CA LEU A 56 4.45 8.18 1.90
C LEU A 56 3.31 7.24 2.29
N HIS A 57 2.11 7.79 2.48
CA HIS A 57 0.92 7.02 2.75
C HIS A 57 0.27 6.57 1.44
N LEU A 58 -0.02 5.27 1.34
CA LEU A 58 -0.67 4.66 0.17
C LEU A 58 -2.02 4.11 0.56
N ASN A 59 -3.08 4.85 0.21
CA ASN A 59 -4.43 4.38 0.39
C ASN A 59 -4.78 3.26 -0.61
N ARG A 60 -5.87 2.56 -0.31
CA ARG A 60 -6.31 1.40 -1.10
C ARG A 60 -6.60 1.73 -2.56
N ASP A 61 -7.11 2.92 -2.85
CA ASP A 61 -7.50 3.29 -4.21
C ASP A 61 -6.28 3.58 -5.08
N VAL A 62 -5.24 4.23 -4.56
CA VAL A 62 -3.95 4.38 -5.25
C VAL A 62 -3.35 3.00 -5.58
N ILE A 63 -3.44 2.03 -4.67
CA ILE A 63 -2.95 0.66 -4.91
C ILE A 63 -3.76 -0.02 -6.04
N LYS A 64 -5.10 0.09 -6.02
CA LYS A 64 -5.95 -0.47 -7.08
C LYS A 64 -5.66 0.16 -8.43
N ASP A 65 -5.57 1.48 -8.47
CA ASP A 65 -5.27 2.23 -9.69
C ASP A 65 -3.91 1.81 -10.26
N TYR A 66 -2.92 1.58 -9.38
CA TYR A 66 -1.60 1.10 -9.79
C TYR A 66 -1.64 -0.34 -10.36
N ILE A 67 -2.35 -1.26 -9.70
CA ILE A 67 -2.55 -2.63 -10.22
C ILE A 67 -3.22 -2.58 -11.60
N HIS A 68 -4.23 -1.72 -11.76
CA HIS A 68 -4.92 -1.51 -13.04
C HIS A 68 -3.99 -0.93 -14.11
N PHE A 69 -3.19 0.07 -13.75
CA PHE A 69 -2.19 0.70 -14.63
C PHE A 69 -1.19 -0.32 -15.18
N LEU A 70 -0.72 -1.26 -14.33
CA LEU A 70 0.20 -2.32 -14.75
C LEU A 70 -0.45 -3.37 -15.68
N LYS A 71 -1.77 -3.33 -15.88
CA LYS A 71 -2.55 -4.29 -16.68
C LYS A 71 -2.26 -5.75 -16.32
N LYS A 72 -1.96 -6.02 -15.04
CA LYS A 72 -1.64 -7.37 -14.58
C LYS A 72 -2.92 -8.17 -14.42
N ASP A 73 -2.94 -9.39 -14.98
CA ASP A 73 -4.01 -10.33 -14.71
C ASP A 73 -3.86 -10.90 -13.30
N ILE A 74 -4.63 -10.34 -12.38
CA ILE A 74 -4.65 -10.69 -10.96
C ILE A 74 -5.57 -11.87 -10.65
N SER A 75 -6.26 -12.43 -11.65
CA SER A 75 -7.14 -13.59 -11.49
C SER A 75 -6.38 -14.87 -11.12
N GLN A 76 -5.11 -14.96 -11.53
CA GLN A 76 -4.24 -16.11 -11.29
C GLN A 76 -3.45 -16.02 -9.98
N VAL A 77 -3.49 -14.88 -9.29
CA VAL A 77 -2.75 -14.70 -8.04
C VAL A 77 -3.42 -15.50 -6.93
N SER A 78 -2.66 -16.44 -6.36
CA SER A 78 -3.09 -17.36 -5.32
C SER A 78 -3.90 -16.64 -4.22
N PRO A 79 -5.03 -17.23 -3.77
CA PRO A 79 -5.78 -16.69 -2.64
C PRO A 79 -5.00 -16.80 -1.31
N ASN A 80 -4.00 -17.69 -1.22
CA ASN A 80 -3.17 -17.82 -0.03
C ASN A 80 -2.00 -16.82 -0.07
N LEU A 81 -2.23 -15.62 0.47
CA LEU A 81 -1.26 -14.53 0.54
C LEU A 81 -0.52 -14.46 1.89
N ARG A 82 -0.66 -15.49 2.75
CA ARG A 82 -0.04 -15.51 4.09
C ARG A 82 1.49 -15.60 4.04
N SER A 83 2.05 -16.16 2.96
CA SER A 83 3.50 -16.26 2.76
C SER A 83 4.13 -15.01 2.15
N VAL A 84 3.33 -14.00 1.78
CA VAL A 84 3.87 -12.76 1.23
C VAL A 84 4.56 -11.97 2.34
N PRO A 85 5.77 -11.44 2.13
CA PRO A 85 6.46 -10.63 3.14
C PRO A 85 5.62 -9.43 3.62
N CYS A 86 5.75 -9.03 4.88
CA CYS A 86 5.08 -7.83 5.42
C CYS A 86 5.75 -6.52 4.98
N PHE A 87 6.96 -6.61 4.42
CA PHE A 87 7.66 -5.47 3.84
C PHE A 87 8.59 -5.91 2.70
N MET A 88 9.05 -4.95 1.92
CA MET A 88 10.14 -5.09 0.96
C MET A 88 10.99 -3.83 0.93
N VAL A 89 12.25 -3.97 0.52
CA VAL A 89 13.24 -2.89 0.58
C VAL A 89 13.91 -2.76 -0.76
N GLU A 90 14.05 -1.53 -1.24
CA GLU A 90 14.78 -1.22 -2.47
C GLU A 90 15.59 0.06 -2.30
N TRP A 91 16.67 0.20 -3.07
CA TRP A 91 17.48 1.41 -3.10
C TRP A 91 16.66 2.60 -3.64
N CYS A 92 16.72 3.77 -2.98
CA CYS A 92 16.06 4.97 -3.48
C CYS A 92 16.90 5.69 -4.55
N GLN A 93 16.45 5.62 -5.80
CA GLN A 93 17.11 6.29 -6.93
C GLN A 93 16.73 7.77 -7.05
N THR A 94 15.54 8.13 -6.58
CA THR A 94 14.94 9.46 -6.78
C THR A 94 14.33 10.01 -5.48
N PRO A 95 15.15 10.36 -4.47
CA PRO A 95 14.67 10.78 -3.15
C PRO A 95 13.82 12.07 -3.20
N HIS A 96 14.08 12.97 -4.15
CA HIS A 96 13.29 14.20 -4.32
C HIS A 96 11.86 13.91 -4.82
N ILE A 97 11.69 12.91 -5.69
CA ILE A 97 10.35 12.45 -6.13
C ILE A 97 9.60 11.87 -4.94
N PHE A 98 10.28 11.05 -4.13
CA PHE A 98 9.70 10.50 -2.92
C PHE A 98 9.25 11.59 -1.95
N GLN A 99 10.10 12.60 -1.70
CA GLN A 99 9.77 13.70 -0.79
C GLN A 99 8.52 14.45 -1.21
N GLU A 100 8.37 14.72 -2.50
CA GLU A 100 7.16 15.39 -3.01
C GLU A 100 5.92 14.49 -2.92
N ALA A 101 6.07 13.19 -3.20
CA ALA A 101 4.99 12.23 -3.02
C ALA A 101 4.53 12.17 -1.55
N ALA A 102 5.49 12.05 -0.61
CA ALA A 102 5.23 11.98 0.81
C ALA A 102 4.52 13.24 1.33
N ARG A 103 5.00 14.42 0.90
CA ARG A 103 4.37 15.71 1.22
C ARG A 103 2.90 15.75 0.78
N LEU A 104 2.62 15.43 -0.49
CA LEU A 104 1.25 15.43 -1.02
C LEU A 104 0.34 14.40 -0.35
N SER A 105 0.88 13.26 0.10
CA SER A 105 0.09 12.24 0.81
C SER A 105 -0.38 12.64 2.20
N GLN A 106 0.24 13.67 2.79
CA GLN A 106 -0.07 14.17 4.13
C GLN A 106 -0.94 15.43 4.10
N GLU A 107 -1.13 16.03 2.92
CA GLU A 107 -1.91 17.25 2.76
C GLU A 107 -3.38 16.93 2.47
N THR A 108 -4.28 17.74 3.01
CA THR A 108 -5.69 17.71 2.60
C THR A 108 -5.83 18.38 1.24
N LEU A 109 -5.67 17.59 0.17
CA LEU A 109 -5.74 18.07 -1.19
C LEU A 109 -7.20 18.31 -1.62
N THR A 110 -7.49 19.52 -2.10
CA THR A 110 -8.80 19.89 -2.66
C THR A 110 -8.77 20.11 -4.17
N SER A 111 -7.57 20.25 -4.74
CA SER A 111 -7.33 20.44 -6.16
C SER A 111 -7.23 19.09 -6.88
N GLU A 112 -8.03 18.89 -7.93
CA GLU A 112 -7.95 17.69 -8.78
C GLU A 112 -6.56 17.51 -9.38
N VAL A 113 -5.88 18.61 -9.72
CA VAL A 113 -4.51 18.56 -10.27
C VAL A 113 -3.53 17.99 -9.25
N ASP A 114 -3.65 18.36 -7.98
CA ASP A 114 -2.73 17.88 -6.94
C ASP A 114 -3.04 16.43 -6.56
N LEU A 115 -4.32 16.03 -6.60
CA LEU A 115 -4.72 14.62 -6.45
C LEU A 115 -4.11 13.74 -7.55
N GLU A 116 -4.23 14.14 -8.82
CA GLU A 116 -3.64 13.38 -9.94
C GLU A 116 -2.10 13.41 -9.91
N ARG A 117 -1.50 14.54 -9.52
CA ARG A 117 -0.05 14.64 -9.32
C ARG A 117 0.42 13.70 -8.23
N GLY A 118 -0.26 13.67 -7.08
CA GLY A 118 0.04 12.76 -5.97
C GLY A 118 -0.02 11.31 -6.41
N ARG A 119 -1.07 10.92 -7.16
CA ARG A 119 -1.22 9.57 -7.73
C ARG A 119 -0.05 9.21 -8.66
N CYS A 120 0.31 10.08 -9.59
CA CYS A 120 1.44 9.84 -10.52
C CYS A 120 2.78 9.68 -9.80
N LEU A 121 3.02 10.49 -8.75
CA LEU A 121 4.24 10.39 -7.95
C LEU A 121 4.27 9.10 -7.12
N ALA A 122 3.15 8.70 -6.54
CA ALA A 122 3.03 7.42 -5.85
C ALA A 122 3.31 6.24 -6.79
N PHE A 123 2.82 6.28 -8.03
CA PHE A 123 3.13 5.26 -9.04
C PHE A 123 4.61 5.21 -9.37
N THR A 124 5.26 6.37 -9.46
CA THR A 124 6.70 6.47 -9.70
C THR A 124 7.48 5.85 -8.54
N VAL A 125 7.09 6.11 -7.29
CA VAL A 125 7.71 5.48 -6.11
C VAL A 125 7.50 3.96 -6.11
N LEU A 126 6.27 3.50 -6.37
CA LEU A 126 5.97 2.05 -6.46
C LEU A 126 6.72 1.36 -7.60
N SER A 127 7.07 2.07 -8.67
CA SER A 127 7.81 1.51 -9.81
C SER A 127 9.20 1.00 -9.42
N ILE A 128 9.79 1.55 -8.35
CA ILE A 128 11.12 1.15 -7.87
C ILE A 128 11.12 -0.29 -7.36
N PHE A 129 9.97 -0.81 -6.93
CA PHE A 129 9.80 -2.18 -6.45
C PHE A 129 9.46 -3.20 -7.56
N LEU A 130 9.39 -2.78 -8.84
CA LEU A 130 8.92 -3.66 -9.92
C LEU A 130 9.78 -4.91 -10.15
N ASN A 131 11.07 -4.85 -9.81
CA ASN A 131 11.97 -6.01 -9.90
C ASN A 131 11.70 -7.06 -8.81
N ASN A 132 10.92 -6.73 -7.79
CA ASN A 132 10.58 -7.63 -6.71
C ASN A 132 9.37 -8.49 -7.07
N ASN A 133 9.58 -9.81 -7.20
CA ASN A 133 8.53 -10.76 -7.56
C ASN A 133 7.36 -10.82 -6.55
N SER A 134 7.57 -10.33 -5.32
CA SER A 134 6.53 -10.26 -4.29
C SER A 134 5.68 -8.98 -4.37
N LEU A 135 6.00 -8.00 -5.22
CA LEU A 135 5.26 -6.73 -5.30
C LEU A 135 3.78 -6.94 -5.62
N ILE A 136 3.45 -7.64 -6.71
CA ILE A 136 2.05 -7.83 -7.11
C ILE A 136 1.25 -8.62 -6.06
N PRO A 137 1.75 -9.78 -5.54
CA PRO A 137 1.11 -10.45 -4.42
C PRO A 137 0.92 -9.58 -3.17
N PHE A 138 1.90 -8.72 -2.86
CA PHE A 138 1.83 -7.77 -1.74
C PHE A 138 0.69 -6.77 -1.95
N LEU A 139 0.67 -6.05 -3.08
CA LEU A 139 -0.35 -5.04 -3.36
C LEU A 139 -1.76 -5.66 -3.38
N ILE A 140 -1.90 -6.87 -3.94
CA ILE A 140 -3.16 -7.60 -3.94
C ILE A 140 -3.59 -7.98 -2.51
N ARG A 141 -2.65 -8.37 -1.64
CA ARG A 141 -2.95 -8.62 -0.23
C ARG A 141 -3.48 -7.37 0.42
N GLU A 142 -2.81 -6.22 0.25
CA GLU A 142 -3.26 -4.96 0.82
C GLU A 142 -4.66 -4.56 0.31
N VAL A 143 -5.01 -4.85 -0.95
CA VAL A 143 -6.36 -4.60 -1.49
C VAL A 143 -7.41 -5.60 -1.01
N ARG A 144 -7.02 -6.83 -0.66
CA ARG A 144 -7.93 -7.89 -0.20
C ARG A 144 -7.99 -8.03 1.32
N SER A 145 -7.14 -7.36 2.07
CA SER A 145 -7.07 -7.45 3.52
C SER A 145 -8.33 -6.90 4.20
N ASN A 146 -8.84 -7.55 5.26
CA ASN A 146 -10.14 -7.26 5.89
C ASN A 146 -11.36 -7.27 4.94
N LEU A 147 -11.55 -8.35 4.15
CA LEU A 147 -12.62 -8.47 3.14
C LEU A 147 -14.02 -8.10 3.66
N SER A 148 -14.44 -8.61 4.81
CA SER A 148 -15.79 -8.37 5.35
C SER A 148 -16.04 -6.89 5.65
N ALA A 149 -15.10 -6.24 6.34
CA ALA A 149 -15.13 -4.81 6.60
C ALA A 149 -15.09 -4.00 5.30
N ASN A 150 -14.31 -4.43 4.30
CA ASN A 150 -14.25 -3.75 3.02
C ASN A 150 -15.54 -3.87 2.21
N VAL A 151 -16.17 -5.04 2.16
CA VAL A 151 -17.46 -5.22 1.50
C VAL A 151 -18.48 -4.26 2.12
N TYR A 152 -18.51 -4.19 3.45
CA TYR A 152 -19.38 -3.27 4.18
C TYR A 152 -19.09 -1.80 3.82
N ASN A 153 -17.82 -1.38 3.89
CA ASN A 153 -17.41 -0.01 3.57
C ASN A 153 -17.70 0.38 2.11
N ILE A 154 -17.49 -0.53 1.15
CA ILE A 154 -17.81 -0.30 -0.27
C ILE A 154 -19.30 -0.04 -0.44
N ILE A 155 -20.16 -0.89 0.14
CA ILE A 155 -21.61 -0.74 0.05
C ILE A 155 -22.06 0.56 0.73
N GLN A 156 -21.51 0.86 1.91
CA GLN A 156 -21.86 2.07 2.67
C GLN A 156 -21.42 3.36 1.97
N SER A 157 -20.27 3.35 1.28
CA SER A 157 -19.75 4.52 0.56
C SER A 157 -20.69 5.03 -0.53
N ASN A 158 -21.55 4.17 -1.07
CA ASN A 158 -22.59 4.56 -2.02
C ASN A 158 -23.84 3.68 -1.85
N MET A 159 -24.62 3.97 -0.81
CA MET A 159 -25.84 3.22 -0.47
C MET A 159 -26.94 3.28 -1.53
N HIS A 160 -26.89 4.26 -2.44
CA HIS A 160 -27.91 4.45 -3.48
C HIS A 160 -27.58 3.70 -4.78
N LYS A 161 -26.38 3.13 -4.89
CA LYS A 161 -25.96 2.33 -6.04
C LYS A 161 -26.52 0.91 -5.92
N GLU A 162 -27.03 0.39 -7.03
CA GLU A 162 -27.35 -1.05 -7.13
C GLU A 162 -26.06 -1.87 -7.17
N TRP A 163 -25.69 -2.43 -6.02
CA TRP A 163 -24.52 -3.28 -5.90
C TRP A 163 -24.82 -4.71 -6.35
N SER A 164 -24.04 -5.19 -7.31
CA SER A 164 -24.00 -6.61 -7.67
C SER A 164 -22.76 -7.28 -7.10
N LEU A 165 -22.81 -8.61 -6.91
CA LEU A 165 -21.64 -9.39 -6.49
C LEU A 165 -20.42 -9.14 -7.40
N THR A 166 -20.65 -9.01 -8.71
CA THR A 166 -19.59 -8.71 -9.68
C THR A 166 -18.97 -7.35 -9.45
N SER A 167 -19.79 -6.33 -9.19
CA SER A 167 -19.29 -4.97 -8.91
C SER A 167 -18.46 -4.90 -7.64
N VAL A 168 -18.89 -5.56 -6.56
CA VAL A 168 -18.16 -5.61 -5.28
C VAL A 168 -16.87 -6.41 -5.42
N ALA A 169 -16.91 -7.57 -6.09
CA ALA A 169 -15.73 -8.38 -6.35
C ALA A 169 -14.67 -7.61 -7.17
N SER A 170 -15.10 -6.84 -8.18
CA SER A 170 -14.21 -5.97 -8.96
C SER A 170 -13.53 -4.91 -8.09
N CYS A 171 -14.28 -4.26 -7.19
CA CYS A 171 -13.72 -3.27 -6.25
C CYS A 171 -12.66 -3.86 -5.30
N LEU A 172 -12.67 -5.18 -5.09
CA LEU A 172 -11.75 -5.91 -4.23
C LEU A 172 -10.67 -6.68 -5.01
N CYS A 173 -10.57 -6.46 -6.33
CA CYS A 173 -9.66 -7.20 -7.19
C CYS A 173 -9.85 -8.73 -7.07
N LEU A 174 -11.09 -9.19 -6.97
CA LEU A 174 -11.49 -10.59 -6.80
C LEU A 174 -12.44 -11.02 -7.93
N SER A 175 -12.50 -12.34 -8.15
CA SER A 175 -13.61 -12.93 -8.91
C SER A 175 -14.86 -13.06 -8.04
N PRO A 176 -16.08 -13.04 -8.62
CA PRO A 176 -17.32 -13.23 -7.87
C PRO A 176 -17.38 -14.56 -7.11
N SER A 177 -16.74 -15.60 -7.65
CA SER A 177 -16.68 -16.94 -7.05
C SER A 177 -15.73 -16.99 -5.86
N SER A 178 -14.60 -16.27 -5.91
CA SER A 178 -13.68 -16.17 -4.77
C SER A 178 -14.30 -15.38 -3.61
N LEU A 179 -15.00 -14.28 -3.90
CA LEU A 179 -15.66 -13.48 -2.87
C LEU A 179 -16.76 -14.27 -2.13
N LYS A 180 -17.54 -15.10 -2.84
CA LYS A 180 -18.57 -15.97 -2.23
C LYS A 180 -18.02 -17.03 -1.26
N LYS A 181 -16.75 -17.41 -1.42
CA LYS A 181 -16.08 -18.45 -0.60
C LYS A 181 -15.34 -17.86 0.59
N SER A 182 -15.25 -16.53 0.67
CA SER A 182 -14.48 -15.78 1.65
C SER A 182 -15.26 -15.58 2.95
#